data_AF-A0A3S0VIJ9-F1
#
_entry.id   AF-A0A3S0VIJ9-F1
#
_cell.length_a   1.000
_cell.length_b   1.000
_cell.length_c   1.000
_cell.angle_alpha   90.00
_cell.angle_beta   90.00
_cell.angle_gamma   90.00
#
_symmetry.space_group_name_H-M   'P 1'
#
loop_
_entity.id
_entity.type
_entity.pdbx_description
1 polymer ?
#
loop_
_entity_poly.entity_id
_entity_poly.type
_entity_poly.pdbx_seq_one_letter_code
_entity_poly.pdbx_strand_id
1 'polypeptide(L)'
;MQDQCLIFVYGTLRKQQNNHHLLTNTTCLAEQSWTNGQLFETNYGLPFLEASLEGRVYGELYLVNQAQLEKLDRLLERYKGHGQEIHYDRVKKTVQTDTGSHQAYVYMLPKKGNKPGLALIAGGDWRVHQLLKESVDFLYFAYGSCMDHERFEQSGHAHHFQKIKGCGILDGYHLRFTRRSVNGGGRADIVEEQGTVEGKVYEVNAKSLPYLCQREGVLAGYYRPALIDLTINGMTVENVLTFVVIKKEAEIAPPLDYLNEIFRGARGYLSESYLTQLKEQLKKSFNLNI
;
A
#
# COMPACT_ATOMS: atom_id res chain seq x y z
N MET A 1 29.22 16.61 -8.16
CA MET A 1 27.98 15.83 -8.20
C MET A 1 27.66 15.49 -6.76
N GLN A 2 26.51 15.92 -6.23
CA GLN A 2 26.14 15.57 -4.85
C GLN A 2 25.86 14.07 -4.80
N ASP A 3 26.54 13.36 -3.91
CA ASP A 3 26.25 11.95 -3.66
C ASP A 3 24.82 11.84 -3.15
N GLN A 4 23.98 11.21 -3.98
CA GLN A 4 22.60 10.86 -3.64
C GLN A 4 22.57 9.39 -3.21
N CYS A 5 21.71 9.08 -2.25
CA CYS A 5 21.49 7.71 -1.79
C CYS A 5 20.00 7.44 -1.56
N LEU A 6 19.65 6.16 -1.56
CA LEU A 6 18.29 5.73 -1.27
C LEU A 6 18.10 5.50 0.22
N ILE A 7 16.95 5.95 0.73
CA ILE A 7 16.48 5.66 2.08
C ILE A 7 15.09 5.03 2.01
N PHE A 8 14.90 3.95 2.77
CA PHE A 8 13.60 3.33 2.97
C PHE A 8 13.02 3.73 4.32
N VAL A 9 11.80 4.25 4.29
CA VAL A 9 11.08 4.75 5.46
C VAL A 9 9.79 4.00 5.66
N TYR A 10 9.56 3.52 6.88
CA TYR A 10 8.44 2.63 7.21
C TYR A 10 7.52 3.19 8.32
N GLY A 11 7.90 4.32 8.92
CA GLY A 11 7.27 4.87 10.12
C GLY A 11 6.97 6.37 10.01
N THR A 12 7.37 7.13 11.01
CA THR A 12 7.05 8.57 11.14
C THR A 12 7.57 9.47 10.00
N LEU A 13 8.44 8.95 9.14
CA LEU A 13 9.01 9.66 7.98
C LEU A 13 8.20 9.45 6.69
N ARG A 14 7.25 8.49 6.66
CA ARG A 14 6.37 8.24 5.50
C ARG A 14 5.46 9.44 5.20
N LYS A 15 4.89 9.52 3.99
CA LYS A 15 3.92 10.57 3.62
C LYS A 15 2.84 10.72 4.69
N GLN A 16 2.44 11.97 4.93
CA GLN A 16 1.42 12.36 5.92
C GLN A 16 1.72 11.96 7.37
N GLN A 17 2.99 11.70 7.69
CA GLN A 17 3.44 11.42 9.06
C GLN A 17 4.23 12.60 9.65
N ASN A 18 4.31 12.64 10.98
CA ASN A 18 4.85 13.77 11.74
C ASN A 18 6.24 14.25 11.28
N ASN A 19 7.13 13.34 10.88
CA ASN A 19 8.50 13.66 10.49
C ASN A 19 8.70 13.74 8.96
N HIS A 20 7.64 13.57 8.16
CA HIS A 20 7.73 13.61 6.69
C HIS A 20 8.29 14.93 6.15
N HIS A 21 8.11 16.03 6.89
CA HIS A 21 8.65 17.34 6.55
C HIS A 21 10.17 17.33 6.27
N LEU A 22 10.92 16.36 6.83
CA LEU A 22 12.35 16.19 6.58
C LEU A 22 12.70 15.63 5.18
N LEU A 23 11.72 14.99 4.53
CA LEU A 23 11.82 14.46 3.17
C LEU A 23 11.10 15.35 2.16
N THR A 24 10.66 16.54 2.55
CA THR A 24 10.11 17.52 1.60
C THR A 24 11.15 17.85 0.53
N ASN A 25 10.70 17.95 -0.72
CA ASN A 25 11.55 18.17 -1.90
C ASN A 25 12.55 17.04 -2.21
N THR A 26 12.27 15.82 -1.73
CA THR A 26 12.96 14.60 -2.18
C THR A 26 12.16 13.91 -3.26
N THR A 27 12.83 13.15 -4.13
CA THR A 27 12.15 12.31 -5.11
C THR A 27 11.70 11.02 -4.42
N CYS A 28 10.39 10.80 -4.36
CA CYS A 28 9.82 9.51 -4.02
C CYS A 28 10.01 8.57 -5.21
N LEU A 29 10.82 7.53 -5.04
CA LEU A 29 11.09 6.54 -6.09
C LEU A 29 10.01 5.45 -6.11
N ALA A 30 9.47 5.08 -4.95
CA ALA A 30 8.38 4.13 -4.82
C ALA A 30 7.59 4.38 -3.53
N GLU A 31 6.28 4.49 -3.66
CA GLU A 31 5.31 4.56 -2.56
C GLU A 31 5.02 3.18 -1.98
N GLN A 32 5.07 2.14 -2.83
CA GLN A 32 4.85 0.75 -2.47
C GLN A 32 6.20 0.01 -2.50
N SER A 33 6.85 -0.04 -1.33
CA SER A 33 8.11 -0.77 -1.18
C SER A 33 8.13 -1.58 0.10
N TRP A 34 9.01 -2.59 0.17
CA TRP A 34 9.15 -3.41 1.36
C TRP A 34 10.54 -3.99 1.55
N THR A 35 10.86 -4.35 2.79
CA THR A 35 12.05 -5.13 3.15
C THR A 35 11.69 -6.21 4.17
N ASN A 36 12.49 -7.29 4.25
CA ASN A 36 12.24 -8.36 5.23
C ASN A 36 12.46 -7.85 6.65
N GLY A 37 11.56 -8.20 7.57
CA GLY A 37 11.62 -7.80 8.96
C GLY A 37 10.26 -7.81 9.63
N GLN A 38 10.27 -7.47 10.91
CA GLN A 38 9.08 -7.30 11.73
C GLN A 38 8.98 -5.86 12.21
N LEU A 39 7.76 -5.34 12.18
CA LEU A 39 7.45 -3.99 12.62
C LEU A 39 6.75 -4.04 13.97
N PHE A 40 7.18 -3.20 14.89
CA PHE A 40 6.64 -3.11 16.24
C PHE A 40 6.22 -1.69 16.57
N GLU A 41 5.17 -1.55 17.37
CA GLU A 41 4.81 -0.31 18.06
C GLU A 41 5.37 -0.38 19.49
N THR A 42 6.01 0.70 19.93
CA THR A 42 6.40 0.84 21.34
C THR A 42 5.24 1.34 22.20
N ASN A 43 5.37 1.17 23.51
CA ASN A 43 4.48 1.82 24.49
C ASN A 43 4.36 3.35 24.34
N TYR A 44 5.24 4.00 23.55
CA TYR A 44 5.20 5.43 23.26
C TYR A 44 4.57 5.77 21.90
N GLY A 45 3.98 4.79 21.20
CA GLY A 45 3.32 5.02 19.92
C GLY A 45 4.28 5.23 18.75
N LEU A 46 5.48 4.64 18.81
CA LEU A 46 6.51 4.80 17.77
C LEU A 46 6.81 3.47 17.06
N PRO A 47 6.99 3.49 15.72
CA PRO A 47 7.30 2.31 14.93
C PRO A 47 8.79 1.94 14.97
N PHE A 48 9.06 0.65 15.06
CA PHE A 48 10.42 0.08 15.05
C PHE A 48 10.51 -1.15 14.17
N LEU A 49 11.53 -1.17 13.32
CA LEU A 49 11.86 -2.32 12.47
C LEU A 49 12.95 -3.17 13.15
N GLU A 50 12.66 -4.46 13.35
CA GLU A 50 13.63 -5.49 13.73
C GLU A 50 13.99 -6.38 12.52
N ALA A 51 15.28 -6.71 12.39
CA ALA A 51 15.76 -7.54 11.30
C ALA A 51 15.26 -8.97 11.51
N SER A 52 14.48 -9.47 10.55
CA SER A 52 14.05 -10.86 10.47
C SER A 52 14.08 -11.30 9.01
N LEU A 53 14.24 -12.60 8.79
CA LEU A 53 14.02 -13.23 7.49
C LEU A 53 12.53 -13.52 7.25
N GLU A 54 11.73 -13.48 8.31
CA GLU A 54 10.29 -13.65 8.27
C GLU A 54 9.58 -12.29 8.31
N GLY A 55 8.43 -12.23 7.65
CA GLY A 55 7.63 -11.01 7.57
C GLY A 55 8.18 -9.98 6.60
N ARG A 56 7.36 -8.97 6.33
CA ARG A 56 7.69 -7.83 5.49
C ARG A 56 7.31 -6.57 6.24
N VAL A 57 8.17 -5.57 6.16
CA VAL A 57 7.85 -4.21 6.58
C VAL A 57 7.66 -3.37 5.34
N TYR A 58 6.51 -2.72 5.24
CA TYR A 58 6.09 -1.89 4.13
C TYR A 58 6.38 -0.42 4.41
N GLY A 59 6.73 0.29 3.35
CA GLY A 59 7.16 1.67 3.44
C GLY A 59 7.39 2.28 2.06
N GLU A 60 8.10 3.38 2.07
CA GLU A 60 8.34 4.24 0.91
C GLU A 60 9.84 4.39 0.70
N LEU A 61 10.26 4.57 -0.55
CA LEU A 61 11.66 4.67 -0.96
C LEU A 61 11.93 6.05 -1.53
N TYR A 62 12.87 6.78 -0.93
CA TYR A 62 13.21 8.15 -1.31
C TYR A 62 14.67 8.29 -1.73
N LEU A 63 14.92 9.20 -2.67
CA LEU A 63 16.26 9.65 -3.04
C LEU A 63 16.61 10.91 -2.24
N VAL A 64 17.66 10.81 -1.42
CA VAL A 64 18.12 11.90 -0.56
C VAL A 64 19.57 12.27 -0.83
N ASN A 65 19.91 13.54 -0.64
CA ASN A 65 21.30 14.01 -0.66
C ASN A 65 21.95 13.86 0.73
N GLN A 66 23.27 14.03 0.77
CA GLN A 66 24.06 13.94 2.00
C GLN A 66 23.57 14.88 3.12
N ALA A 67 23.20 16.13 2.80
CA ALA A 67 22.73 17.10 3.80
C ALA A 67 21.38 16.71 4.42
N GLN A 68 20.49 16.09 3.65
CA GLN A 68 19.24 15.52 4.14
C GLN A 68 19.51 14.30 5.02
N LEU A 69 20.41 13.42 4.58
CA LEU A 69 20.81 12.25 5.34
C LEU A 69 21.38 12.63 6.73
N GLU A 70 22.23 13.64 6.80
CA GLU A 70 22.77 14.16 8.07
C GLU A 70 21.71 14.82 8.97
N LYS A 71 20.62 15.36 8.41
CA LYS A 71 19.47 15.83 9.20
C LYS A 71 18.71 14.66 9.81
N LEU A 72 18.53 13.58 9.05
CA LEU A 72 17.87 12.36 9.52
C LEU A 72 18.70 11.68 10.61
N ASP A 73 20.02 11.55 10.42
CA ASP A 73 20.93 11.01 11.43
C ASP A 73 20.82 11.80 12.74
N ARG A 74 20.92 13.13 12.68
CA ARG A 74 20.82 13.97 13.88
C ARG A 74 19.48 13.87 14.60
N LEU A 75 18.38 13.69 13.87
CA LEU A 75 17.06 13.49 14.49
C LEU A 75 17.01 12.13 15.21
N LEU A 76 17.46 11.07 14.53
CA LEU A 76 17.31 9.69 15.00
C LEU A 76 18.36 9.28 16.03
N GLU A 77 19.53 9.93 16.06
CA GLU A 77 20.54 9.82 17.12
C GLU A 77 20.15 10.59 18.39
N ARG A 78 19.30 11.61 18.27
CA ARG A 78 18.86 12.45 19.40
C ARG A 78 17.42 12.19 19.80
N TYR A 79 16.81 11.12 19.30
CA TYR A 79 15.41 10.87 19.56
C TYR A 79 15.22 10.44 21.03
N LYS A 80 14.70 11.37 21.83
CA LYS A 80 14.34 11.13 23.23
C LYS A 80 12.87 10.76 23.31
N GLY A 81 12.57 9.45 23.31
CA GLY A 81 11.24 8.98 23.68
C GLY A 81 11.03 9.24 25.18
N HIS A 82 10.29 10.30 25.54
CA HIS A 82 9.91 10.68 26.91
C HIS A 82 10.94 10.35 28.02
N GLY A 83 12.20 10.74 27.82
CA GLY A 83 13.28 10.60 28.82
C GLY A 83 14.27 9.45 28.61
N GLN A 84 14.07 8.60 27.59
CA GLN A 84 15.06 7.60 27.17
C GLN A 84 15.64 7.94 25.80
N GLU A 85 16.96 7.92 25.66
CA GLU A 85 17.65 8.05 24.38
C GLU A 85 17.52 6.74 23.61
N ILE A 86 16.81 6.79 22.48
CA ILE A 86 16.72 5.66 21.56
C ILE A 86 17.61 5.98 20.36
N HIS A 87 18.71 5.24 20.24
CA HIS A 87 19.64 5.34 19.12
C HIS A 87 19.21 4.37 18.04
N TYR A 88 19.09 4.79 16.79
CA TYR A 88 18.82 3.89 15.66
C TYR A 88 20.12 3.52 14.94
N ASP A 89 20.28 2.25 14.56
CA ASP A 89 21.33 1.80 13.66
C ASP A 89 20.89 2.03 12.21
N ARG A 90 21.68 2.79 11.45
CA ARG A 90 21.49 2.90 9.99
C ARG A 90 22.23 1.77 9.28
N VAL A 91 21.49 0.89 8.63
CA VAL A 91 22.04 -0.25 7.88
C VAL A 91 21.60 -0.22 6.43
N LYS A 92 22.40 -0.78 5.52
CA LYS A 92 21.97 -1.01 4.14
C LYS A 92 21.18 -2.30 4.07
N LYS A 93 19.99 -2.27 3.47
CA LYS A 93 19.16 -3.44 3.20
C LYS A 93 18.65 -3.44 1.77
N THR A 94 18.32 -4.63 1.31
CA THR A 94 17.57 -4.83 0.08
C THR A 94 16.12 -4.45 0.29
N VAL A 95 15.65 -3.52 -0.54
CA VAL A 95 14.27 -3.06 -0.62
C VAL A 95 13.71 -3.51 -1.95
N GLN A 96 12.50 -4.02 -1.94
CA GLN A 96 11.76 -4.46 -3.12
C GLN A 96 10.69 -3.44 -3.43
N THR A 97 10.55 -3.08 -4.70
CA THR A 97 9.48 -2.26 -5.27
C THR A 97 8.81 -3.06 -6.38
N ASP A 98 7.73 -2.52 -6.95
CA ASP A 98 7.07 -3.13 -8.11
C ASP A 98 7.93 -3.07 -9.38
N THR A 99 8.91 -2.16 -9.43
CA THR A 99 9.80 -1.92 -10.57
C THR A 99 11.20 -2.52 -10.42
N GLY A 100 11.54 -3.06 -9.24
CA GLY A 100 12.82 -3.73 -9.05
C GLY A 100 13.31 -3.78 -7.60
N SER A 101 14.58 -4.15 -7.44
CA SER A 101 15.23 -4.25 -6.15
C SER A 101 16.32 -3.18 -6.00
N HIS A 102 16.38 -2.56 -4.82
CA HIS A 102 17.29 -1.47 -4.53
C HIS A 102 18.06 -1.70 -3.22
N GLN A 103 19.27 -1.15 -3.13
CA GLN A 103 19.97 -1.03 -1.85
C GLN A 103 19.67 0.34 -1.26
N ALA A 104 19.09 0.35 -0.07
CA ALA A 104 18.72 1.57 0.63
C ALA A 104 19.16 1.53 2.10
N TYR A 105 19.40 2.71 2.66
CA TYR A 105 19.56 2.87 4.09
C TYR A 105 18.22 2.68 4.81
N VAL A 106 18.26 1.98 5.93
CA VAL A 106 17.13 1.73 6.82
C VAL A 106 17.58 2.00 8.24
N TYR A 107 16.82 2.79 8.98
CA TYR A 107 17.05 3.00 10.40
C TYR A 107 16.34 1.91 11.20
N MET A 108 17.07 1.21 12.05
CA MET A 108 16.59 0.04 12.80
C MET A 108 16.91 0.17 14.28
N LEU A 109 16.16 -0.50 15.14
CA LEU A 109 16.53 -0.57 16.55
C LEU A 109 17.84 -1.37 16.70
N PRO A 110 18.79 -0.93 17.54
CA PRO A 110 20.00 -1.66 17.82
C PRO A 110 19.68 -3.04 18.39
N LYS A 111 20.49 -4.04 18.00
CA LYS A 111 20.35 -5.42 18.50
C LYS A 111 20.60 -5.55 20.01
N LYS A 112 21.32 -4.60 20.60
CA LYS A 112 21.70 -4.57 22.02
C LYS A 112 21.14 -3.30 22.66
N GLY A 113 20.58 -3.42 23.86
CA GLY A 113 19.99 -2.31 24.60
C GLY A 113 18.64 -2.70 25.21
N ASN A 114 18.12 -1.85 26.08
CA ASN A 114 16.81 -2.06 26.68
C ASN A 114 15.74 -1.83 25.60
N LYS A 115 15.03 -2.89 25.18
CA LYS A 115 13.95 -2.75 24.21
C LYS A 115 12.70 -2.27 24.98
N PRO A 116 12.09 -1.12 24.63
CA PRO A 116 10.79 -0.72 25.17
C PRO A 116 9.75 -1.81 24.89
N GLY A 117 8.65 -1.87 25.66
CA GLY A 117 7.58 -2.83 25.39
C GLY A 117 7.13 -2.78 23.93
N LEU A 118 7.37 -3.87 23.19
CA LEU A 118 7.15 -3.97 21.74
C LEU A 118 5.89 -4.78 21.48
N ALA A 119 4.87 -4.14 20.89
CA ALA A 119 3.71 -4.81 20.34
C ALA A 119 3.92 -5.04 18.84
N LEU A 120 3.77 -6.28 18.36
CA LEU A 120 3.90 -6.59 16.94
C LEU A 120 2.78 -5.92 16.13
N ILE A 121 3.13 -5.25 15.04
CA ILE A 121 2.15 -4.72 14.08
C ILE A 121 1.84 -5.79 13.05
N ALA A 122 0.70 -6.46 13.23
CA ALA A 122 0.22 -7.53 12.36
C ALA A 122 -0.10 -6.99 10.96
N GLY A 123 0.84 -7.14 10.02
CA GLY A 123 0.75 -6.63 8.65
C GLY A 123 1.97 -5.82 8.21
N GLY A 124 2.80 -5.37 9.16
CA GLY A 124 4.07 -4.71 8.86
C GLY A 124 3.96 -3.34 8.20
N ASP A 125 2.79 -2.69 8.26
CA ASP A 125 2.55 -1.37 7.70
C ASP A 125 2.08 -0.40 8.80
N TRP A 126 2.92 0.60 9.11
CA TRP A 126 2.65 1.59 10.14
C TRP A 126 1.42 2.45 9.85
N ARG A 127 1.25 2.91 8.60
CA ARG A 127 0.15 3.82 8.23
C ARG A 127 -1.19 3.10 8.27
N VAL A 128 -1.22 1.85 7.78
CA VAL A 128 -2.43 1.01 7.91
C VAL A 128 -2.76 0.75 9.38
N HIS A 129 -1.75 0.40 10.21
CA HIS A 129 -1.95 0.20 11.65
C HIS A 129 -2.60 1.41 12.34
N GLN A 130 -2.11 2.62 12.04
CA GLN A 130 -2.70 3.85 12.57
C GLN A 130 -4.12 4.09 12.08
N LEU A 131 -4.37 3.98 10.77
CA LEU A 131 -5.71 4.16 10.20
C LEU A 131 -6.73 3.27 10.91
N LEU A 132 -6.39 1.99 11.10
CA LEU A 132 -7.28 1.01 11.72
C LEU A 132 -7.45 1.18 13.24
N LYS A 133 -6.51 1.85 13.90
CA LYS A 133 -6.57 2.16 15.34
C LYS A 133 -7.37 3.43 15.64
N GLU A 134 -7.28 4.42 14.75
CA GLU A 134 -7.77 5.79 14.99
C GLU A 134 -9.12 6.07 14.31
N SER A 135 -9.45 5.37 13.21
CA SER A 135 -10.60 5.71 12.37
C SER A 135 -11.76 4.73 12.51
N VAL A 136 -12.95 5.27 12.79
CA VAL A 136 -14.21 4.50 12.76
C VAL A 136 -14.71 4.31 11.33
N ASP A 137 -14.55 5.34 10.50
CA ASP A 137 -14.90 5.38 9.09
C ASP A 137 -13.67 5.75 8.26
N PHE A 138 -13.52 5.14 7.09
CA PHE A 138 -12.41 5.40 6.16
C PHE A 138 -12.85 5.16 4.72
N LEU A 139 -12.06 5.65 3.78
CA LEU A 139 -12.30 5.46 2.36
C LEU A 139 -11.65 4.16 1.87
N TYR A 140 -12.36 3.43 1.03
CA TYR A 140 -11.91 2.20 0.39
C TYR A 140 -11.97 2.34 -1.14
N PHE A 141 -10.82 2.19 -1.80
CA PHE A 141 -10.69 2.19 -3.26
C PHE A 141 -10.71 0.76 -3.81
N ALA A 142 -11.75 0.46 -4.57
CA ALA A 142 -11.88 -0.79 -5.32
C ALA A 142 -11.61 -0.57 -6.81
N TYR A 143 -10.69 -1.37 -7.37
CA TYR A 143 -10.29 -1.31 -8.78
C TYR A 143 -10.55 -2.62 -9.55
N GLY A 144 -11.10 -3.64 -8.87
CA GLY A 144 -11.42 -4.96 -9.43
C GLY A 144 -12.86 -5.38 -9.11
N SER A 145 -13.09 -6.69 -8.87
CA SER A 145 -14.44 -7.22 -8.59
C SER A 145 -15.16 -6.59 -7.39
N CYS A 146 -14.45 -5.94 -6.48
CA CYS A 146 -15.07 -5.22 -5.36
C CYS A 146 -15.79 -3.93 -5.80
N MET A 147 -15.66 -3.52 -7.06
CA MET A 147 -16.52 -2.49 -7.65
C MET A 147 -17.96 -2.99 -7.86
N ASP A 148 -18.17 -4.29 -7.90
CA ASP A 148 -19.47 -4.89 -8.17
C ASP A 148 -20.27 -5.18 -6.90
N HIS A 149 -21.58 -4.90 -6.96
CA HIS A 149 -22.45 -4.97 -5.77
C HIS A 149 -22.96 -6.38 -5.46
N GLU A 150 -23.17 -7.23 -6.47
CA GLU A 150 -23.86 -8.53 -6.31
C GLU A 150 -23.18 -9.42 -5.25
N ARG A 151 -21.84 -9.45 -5.22
CA ARG A 151 -21.11 -10.26 -4.24
C ARG A 151 -21.21 -9.72 -2.82
N PHE A 152 -21.40 -8.41 -2.64
CA PHE A 152 -21.69 -7.86 -1.31
C PHE A 152 -23.09 -8.27 -0.85
N GLU A 153 -24.08 -8.32 -1.75
CA GLU A 153 -25.44 -8.77 -1.43
C GLU A 153 -25.48 -10.25 -1.06
N GLN A 154 -24.88 -11.10 -1.90
CA GLN A 154 -24.83 -12.55 -1.67
C GLN A 154 -24.15 -12.94 -0.35
N SER A 155 -23.20 -12.12 0.11
CA SER A 155 -22.51 -12.32 1.39
C SER A 155 -23.21 -11.63 2.57
N GLY A 156 -24.28 -10.87 2.36
CA GLY A 156 -24.98 -10.11 3.40
C GLY A 156 -24.28 -8.83 3.87
N HIS A 157 -23.20 -8.42 3.19
CA HIS A 157 -22.37 -7.27 3.58
C HIS A 157 -22.64 -6.00 2.77
N ALA A 158 -23.60 -6.02 1.82
CA ALA A 158 -23.98 -4.88 0.98
C ALA A 158 -24.23 -3.58 1.75
N HIS A 159 -24.78 -3.67 2.96
CA HIS A 159 -25.08 -2.52 3.80
C HIS A 159 -23.83 -1.69 4.19
N HIS A 160 -22.62 -2.27 4.15
CA HIS A 160 -21.38 -1.55 4.38
C HIS A 160 -20.89 -0.73 3.18
N PHE A 161 -21.38 -1.02 1.97
CA PHE A 161 -20.85 -0.48 0.71
C PHE A 161 -21.87 0.40 -0.04
N GLN A 162 -22.80 1.02 0.69
CA GLN A 162 -23.85 1.87 0.13
C GLN A 162 -23.39 3.31 -0.16
N LYS A 163 -22.41 3.81 0.60
CA LYS A 163 -21.91 5.19 0.47
C LYS A 163 -20.78 5.27 -0.55
N ILE A 164 -21.12 5.45 -1.82
CA ILE A 164 -20.13 5.63 -2.90
C ILE A 164 -19.78 7.11 -3.03
N LYS A 165 -18.49 7.44 -2.95
CA LYS A 165 -17.97 8.83 -3.07
C LYS A 165 -17.70 9.25 -4.51
N GLY A 166 -17.54 8.29 -5.42
CA GLY A 166 -17.38 8.53 -6.86
C GLY A 166 -16.29 7.67 -7.47
N CYS A 167 -15.82 8.10 -8.64
CA CYS A 167 -14.65 7.53 -9.31
C CYS A 167 -13.37 8.14 -8.70
N GLY A 168 -12.48 7.29 -8.20
CA GLY A 168 -11.13 7.65 -7.81
C GLY A 168 -10.17 7.41 -8.97
N ILE A 169 -9.26 8.36 -9.19
CA ILE A 169 -8.22 8.30 -10.22
C ILE A 169 -6.87 8.17 -9.49
N LEU A 170 -6.24 7.02 -9.64
CA LEU A 170 -4.94 6.70 -9.05
C LEU A 170 -3.87 6.78 -10.13
N ASP A 171 -3.08 7.85 -10.11
CA ASP A 171 -1.97 8.06 -11.04
C ASP A 171 -0.68 7.39 -10.56
N GLY A 172 0.17 6.97 -11.50
CA GLY A 172 1.42 6.27 -11.19
C GLY A 172 1.24 4.77 -10.93
N TYR A 173 0.07 4.22 -11.29
CA TYR A 173 -0.22 2.80 -11.19
C TYR A 173 -0.85 2.27 -12.46
N HIS A 174 -0.70 0.97 -12.71
CA HIS A 174 -1.38 0.26 -13.81
C HIS A 174 -2.16 -0.94 -13.26
N LEU A 175 -3.38 -1.14 -13.75
CA LEU A 175 -4.17 -2.34 -13.49
C LEU A 175 -3.59 -3.56 -14.20
N ARG A 176 -3.16 -4.56 -13.44
CA ARG A 176 -2.54 -5.80 -13.93
C ARG A 176 -3.23 -7.02 -13.34
N PHE A 177 -3.00 -8.21 -13.91
CA PHE A 177 -3.55 -9.48 -13.41
C PHE A 177 -2.46 -10.40 -12.86
N THR A 178 -1.79 -9.95 -11.80
CA THR A 178 -0.55 -10.54 -11.26
C THR A 178 -0.78 -11.64 -10.22
N ARG A 179 -2.03 -11.87 -9.78
CA ARG A 179 -2.33 -12.92 -8.79
C ARG A 179 -3.00 -14.11 -9.46
N ARG A 180 -2.36 -15.28 -9.39
CA ARG A 180 -2.96 -16.54 -9.83
C ARG A 180 -4.00 -17.01 -8.80
N SER A 181 -5.24 -17.21 -9.25
CA SER A 181 -6.25 -17.89 -8.44
C SER A 181 -6.03 -19.39 -8.37
N VAL A 182 -6.63 -20.06 -7.38
CA VAL A 182 -6.59 -21.52 -7.24
C VAL A 182 -7.10 -22.22 -8.50
N ASN A 183 -8.06 -21.61 -9.19
CA ASN A 183 -8.63 -22.11 -10.45
C ASN A 183 -7.81 -21.67 -11.69
N GLY A 184 -6.60 -21.15 -11.50
CA GLY A 184 -5.65 -20.85 -12.57
C GLY A 184 -5.78 -19.47 -13.24
N GLY A 185 -6.93 -18.79 -13.13
CA GLY A 185 -7.14 -17.48 -13.74
C GLY A 185 -6.54 -16.31 -12.93
N GLY A 186 -6.14 -15.24 -13.63
CA GLY A 186 -5.61 -14.03 -13.01
C GLY A 186 -6.64 -13.26 -12.18
N ARG A 187 -6.15 -12.46 -11.23
CA ARG A 187 -6.94 -11.52 -10.42
C ARG A 187 -6.27 -10.16 -10.43
N ALA A 188 -7.09 -9.11 -10.38
CA ALA A 188 -6.67 -7.73 -10.49
C ALA A 188 -5.70 -7.33 -9.38
N ASP A 189 -4.76 -6.48 -9.73
CA ASP A 189 -3.75 -5.87 -8.88
C ASP A 189 -3.47 -4.46 -9.41
N ILE A 190 -3.03 -3.56 -8.53
CA ILE A 190 -2.43 -2.30 -8.94
C ILE A 190 -0.92 -2.41 -8.79
N VAL A 191 -0.21 -2.16 -9.88
CA VAL A 191 1.25 -2.19 -9.93
C VAL A 191 1.75 -0.76 -10.03
N GLU A 192 2.67 -0.37 -9.14
CA GLU A 192 3.25 0.98 -9.13
C GLU A 192 4.20 1.17 -10.31
N GLU A 193 3.64 1.60 -11.43
CA GLU A 193 4.32 1.89 -12.69
C GLU A 193 3.55 2.95 -13.48
N GLN A 194 4.19 3.56 -14.49
CA GLN A 194 3.58 4.66 -15.22
C GLN A 194 2.25 4.28 -15.87
N GLY A 195 1.17 4.88 -15.37
CA GLY A 195 -0.19 4.64 -15.80
C GLY A 195 -1.18 5.38 -14.91
N THR A 196 -2.46 5.10 -15.15
CA THR A 196 -3.55 5.58 -14.32
C THR A 196 -4.53 4.42 -14.12
N VAL A 197 -5.07 4.28 -12.91
CA VAL A 197 -6.12 3.33 -12.57
C VAL A 197 -7.35 4.11 -12.10
N GLU A 198 -8.47 3.90 -12.78
CA GLU A 198 -9.77 4.32 -12.26
C GLU A 198 -10.42 3.21 -11.45
N GLY A 199 -11.17 3.59 -10.42
CA GLY A 199 -11.88 2.66 -9.55
C GLY A 199 -12.95 3.36 -8.72
N LYS A 200 -13.76 2.59 -7.99
CA LYS A 200 -14.79 3.13 -7.12
C LYS A 200 -14.25 3.40 -5.73
N VAL A 201 -14.60 4.56 -5.18
CA VAL A 201 -14.31 4.90 -3.79
C VAL A 201 -15.57 4.77 -2.95
N TYR A 202 -15.51 3.95 -1.91
CA TYR A 202 -16.55 3.76 -0.91
C TYR A 202 -16.14 4.45 0.39
N GLU A 203 -17.10 5.03 1.11
CA GLU A 203 -16.94 5.28 2.55
C GLU A 203 -17.46 4.05 3.29
N VAL A 204 -16.56 3.42 4.05
CA VAL A 204 -16.85 2.21 4.82
C VAL A 204 -16.44 2.43 6.27
N ASN A 205 -16.87 1.53 7.15
CA ASN A 205 -16.53 1.58 8.57
C ASN A 205 -15.70 0.38 9.01
N ALA A 206 -15.13 0.46 10.21
CA ALA A 206 -14.28 -0.59 10.78
C ALA A 206 -14.94 -1.98 10.83
N LYS A 207 -16.28 -2.06 10.89
CA LYS A 207 -17.01 -3.35 10.89
C LYS A 207 -16.95 -4.07 9.53
N SER A 208 -16.69 -3.35 8.45
CA SER A 208 -16.52 -3.94 7.11
C SER A 208 -15.15 -4.59 6.90
N LEU A 209 -14.15 -4.22 7.73
CA LEU A 209 -12.77 -4.63 7.53
C LEU A 209 -12.56 -6.15 7.63
N PRO A 210 -13.13 -6.89 8.60
CA PRO A 210 -12.97 -8.34 8.64
C PRO A 210 -13.43 -9.03 7.36
N TYR A 211 -14.56 -8.55 6.79
CA TYR A 211 -15.08 -9.05 5.53
C TYR A 211 -14.13 -8.74 4.35
N LEU A 212 -13.64 -7.50 4.24
CA LEU A 212 -12.67 -7.13 3.21
C LEU A 212 -11.40 -7.97 3.31
N CYS A 213 -10.81 -8.08 4.52
CA CYS A 213 -9.61 -8.88 4.76
C CYS A 213 -9.81 -10.37 4.43
N GLN A 214 -10.99 -10.92 4.72
CA GLN A 214 -11.33 -12.29 4.35
C GLN A 214 -11.45 -12.44 2.83
N ARG A 215 -12.19 -11.54 2.17
CA ARG A 215 -12.42 -11.56 0.71
C ARG A 215 -11.12 -11.43 -0.08
N GLU A 216 -10.22 -10.56 0.38
CA GLU A 216 -8.91 -10.32 -0.24
C GLU A 216 -7.85 -11.34 0.23
N GLY A 217 -8.22 -12.26 1.13
CA GLY A 217 -7.33 -13.32 1.61
C GLY A 217 -6.06 -12.80 2.28
N VAL A 218 -6.19 -11.77 3.12
CA VAL A 218 -5.07 -11.14 3.84
C VAL A 218 -4.33 -12.15 4.72
N LEU A 219 -5.07 -12.98 5.47
CA LEU A 219 -4.47 -14.03 6.31
C LEU A 219 -3.80 -15.13 5.48
N ALA A 220 -4.26 -15.36 4.25
CA ALA A 220 -3.64 -16.32 3.32
C ALA A 220 -2.44 -15.72 2.57
N GLY A 221 -2.14 -14.44 2.76
CA GLY A 221 -1.02 -13.76 2.13
C GLY A 221 -1.19 -13.48 0.63
N TYR A 222 -2.44 -13.38 0.14
CA TYR A 222 -2.70 -13.03 -1.26
C TYR A 222 -2.55 -11.52 -1.49
N TYR A 223 -3.31 -10.73 -0.73
CA TYR A 223 -3.25 -9.27 -0.75
C TYR A 223 -2.87 -8.74 0.63
N ARG A 224 -2.32 -7.54 0.66
CA ARG A 224 -2.16 -6.74 1.88
C ARG A 224 -3.02 -5.48 1.78
N PRO A 225 -3.51 -4.95 2.91
CA PRO A 225 -3.95 -3.56 2.93
C PRO A 225 -2.79 -2.62 2.58
N ALA A 226 -3.11 -1.55 1.87
CA ALA A 226 -2.20 -0.47 1.52
C ALA A 226 -2.96 0.85 1.55
N LEU A 227 -2.24 1.96 1.78
CA LEU A 227 -2.80 3.29 1.63
C LEU A 227 -2.23 3.95 0.37
N ILE A 228 -3.12 4.59 -0.37
CA ILE A 228 -2.83 5.35 -1.58
C ILE A 228 -3.43 6.75 -1.47
N ASP A 229 -2.88 7.68 -2.23
CA ASP A 229 -3.48 8.98 -2.46
C ASP A 229 -4.04 8.99 -3.89
N LEU A 230 -5.25 9.50 -4.07
CA LEU A 230 -5.93 9.50 -5.37
C LEU A 230 -6.74 10.79 -5.59
N THR A 231 -7.24 11.00 -6.80
CA THR A 231 -8.07 12.15 -7.13
C THR A 231 -9.54 11.76 -7.21
N ILE A 232 -10.44 12.50 -6.56
CA ILE A 232 -11.90 12.39 -6.74
C ILE A 232 -12.42 13.77 -7.12
N ASN A 233 -13.11 13.88 -8.26
CA ASN A 233 -13.67 15.15 -8.75
C ASN A 233 -12.65 16.31 -8.80
N GLY A 234 -11.40 16.01 -9.17
CA GLY A 234 -10.31 16.99 -9.25
C GLY A 234 -9.66 17.37 -7.91
N MET A 235 -10.09 16.78 -6.79
CA MET A 235 -9.49 16.99 -5.48
C MET A 235 -8.67 15.78 -5.06
N THR A 236 -7.45 16.01 -4.56
CA THR A 236 -6.63 14.97 -3.94
C THR A 236 -7.27 14.51 -2.64
N VAL A 237 -7.36 13.20 -2.48
CA VAL A 237 -7.86 12.51 -1.29
C VAL A 237 -6.77 11.56 -0.82
N GLU A 238 -6.32 11.77 0.40
CA GLU A 238 -5.19 11.08 1.01
C GLU A 238 -5.63 9.88 1.85
N ASN A 239 -4.70 8.95 2.12
CA ASN A 239 -4.91 7.81 3.02
C ASN A 239 -6.12 6.92 2.66
N VAL A 240 -6.36 6.69 1.37
CA VAL A 240 -7.43 5.80 0.92
C VAL A 240 -6.97 4.35 1.02
N LEU A 241 -7.74 3.51 1.74
CA LEU A 241 -7.46 2.09 1.88
C LEU A 241 -7.66 1.39 0.54
N THR A 242 -6.73 0.52 0.17
CA THR A 242 -6.90 -0.43 -0.91
C THR A 242 -6.18 -1.74 -0.58
N PHE A 243 -6.24 -2.71 -1.48
CA PHE A 243 -5.53 -3.98 -1.33
C PHE A 243 -4.57 -4.17 -2.50
N VAL A 244 -3.36 -4.67 -2.24
CA VAL A 244 -2.32 -4.88 -3.27
C VAL A 244 -1.77 -6.29 -3.13
N VAL A 245 -1.47 -6.95 -4.25
CA VAL A 245 -0.94 -8.32 -4.25
C VAL A 245 0.43 -8.35 -3.56
N ILE A 246 0.62 -9.31 -2.65
CA ILE A 246 1.89 -9.48 -1.91
C ILE A 246 2.95 -10.16 -2.79
N LYS A 247 2.56 -11.23 -3.48
CA LYS A 247 3.44 -12.01 -4.36
C LYS A 247 2.94 -11.86 -5.79
N LYS A 248 3.45 -10.86 -6.48
CA LYS A 248 3.11 -10.56 -7.88
C LYS A 248 3.78 -11.62 -8.77
N GLU A 249 2.98 -12.29 -9.59
CA GLU A 249 3.43 -13.20 -10.64
C GLU A 249 3.33 -12.52 -12.02
N ALA A 250 3.86 -13.17 -13.05
CA ALA A 250 3.58 -12.77 -14.43
C ALA A 250 2.07 -12.73 -14.69
N GLU A 251 1.65 -11.79 -15.54
CA GLU A 251 0.23 -11.61 -15.82
C GLU A 251 -0.42 -12.87 -16.41
N ILE A 252 -1.61 -13.20 -15.89
CA ILE A 252 -2.40 -14.34 -16.34
C ILE A 252 -3.79 -13.84 -16.73
N ALA A 253 -4.32 -14.39 -17.82
CA ALA A 253 -5.65 -14.04 -18.29
C ALA A 253 -6.69 -14.20 -17.16
N PRO A 254 -7.47 -13.15 -16.83
CA PRO A 254 -8.59 -13.27 -15.92
C PRO A 254 -9.73 -14.07 -16.55
N PRO A 255 -10.48 -14.86 -15.76
CA PRO A 255 -11.71 -15.52 -16.22
C PRO A 255 -12.77 -14.52 -16.70
N LEU A 256 -13.59 -14.91 -17.68
CA LEU A 256 -14.61 -14.03 -18.28
C LEU A 256 -15.71 -13.64 -17.29
N ASP A 257 -16.14 -14.55 -16.42
CA ASP A 257 -17.09 -14.27 -15.33
C ASP A 257 -16.54 -13.22 -14.36
N TYR A 258 -15.26 -13.32 -13.98
CA TYR A 258 -14.59 -12.32 -13.17
C TYR A 258 -14.46 -10.95 -13.87
N LEU A 259 -14.20 -10.94 -15.18
CA LEU A 259 -14.20 -9.71 -15.97
C LEU A 259 -15.59 -9.07 -16.04
N ASN A 260 -16.65 -9.87 -16.14
CA ASN A 260 -18.02 -9.37 -16.11
C ASN A 260 -18.32 -8.67 -14.78
N GLU A 261 -17.85 -9.19 -13.65
CA GLU A 261 -17.93 -8.48 -12.35
C GLU A 261 -17.25 -7.11 -12.45
N ILE A 262 -16.02 -7.05 -12.96
CA ILE A 262 -15.27 -5.78 -13.10
C ILE A 262 -16.04 -4.77 -13.96
N PHE A 263 -16.48 -5.16 -15.16
CA PHE A 263 -17.16 -4.24 -16.09
C PHE A 263 -18.57 -3.85 -15.62
N ARG A 264 -19.32 -4.78 -15.01
CA ARG A 264 -20.63 -4.47 -14.40
C ARG A 264 -20.46 -3.50 -13.25
N GLY A 265 -19.46 -3.72 -12.39
CA GLY A 265 -19.08 -2.79 -11.34
C GLY A 265 -18.73 -1.43 -11.96
N ALA A 266 -17.84 -1.38 -12.93
CA ALA A 266 -17.34 -0.12 -13.49
C ALA A 266 -18.41 0.76 -14.16
N ARG A 267 -19.44 0.15 -14.77
CA ARG A 267 -20.47 0.86 -15.55
C ARG A 267 -21.15 1.95 -14.72
N GLY A 268 -21.22 3.16 -15.30
CA GLY A 268 -21.86 4.33 -14.68
C GLY A 268 -20.99 5.05 -13.63
N TYR A 269 -19.76 4.59 -13.40
CA TYR A 269 -18.82 5.23 -12.48
C TYR A 269 -17.49 5.57 -13.14
N LEU A 270 -16.86 4.62 -13.81
CA LEU A 270 -15.59 4.81 -14.51
C LEU A 270 -15.81 5.44 -15.89
N SER A 271 -14.79 6.12 -16.41
CA SER A 271 -14.85 6.78 -17.70
C SER A 271 -14.89 5.77 -18.86
N GLU A 272 -15.64 6.09 -19.92
CA GLU A 272 -15.68 5.27 -21.14
C GLU A 272 -14.30 5.14 -21.80
N SER A 273 -13.46 6.18 -21.71
CA SER A 273 -12.07 6.13 -22.17
C SER A 273 -11.25 5.07 -21.43
N TYR A 274 -11.36 5.01 -20.11
CA TYR A 274 -10.63 4.02 -19.31
C TYR A 274 -11.12 2.61 -19.60
N LEU A 275 -12.44 2.40 -19.72
CA LEU A 275 -13.01 1.09 -20.04
C LEU A 275 -12.61 0.61 -21.44
N THR A 276 -12.52 1.52 -22.40
CA THR A 276 -12.02 1.22 -23.75
C THR A 276 -10.56 0.79 -23.70
N GLN A 277 -9.70 1.55 -22.99
CA GLN A 277 -8.29 1.19 -22.82
C GLN A 277 -8.11 -0.16 -22.11
N LEU A 278 -8.92 -0.46 -21.09
CA LEU A 278 -8.88 -1.74 -20.40
C LEU A 278 -9.26 -2.91 -21.33
N LYS A 279 -10.28 -2.74 -22.16
CA LYS A 279 -10.66 -3.75 -23.18
C LYS A 279 -9.52 -3.97 -24.19
N GLU A 280 -8.90 -2.90 -24.67
CA GLU A 280 -7.75 -2.97 -25.58
C GLU A 280 -6.56 -3.69 -24.94
N GLN A 281 -6.25 -3.39 -23.68
CA GLN A 281 -5.23 -4.08 -22.91
C GLN A 281 -5.53 -5.58 -22.81
N LEU A 282 -6.75 -5.96 -22.43
CA LEU A 282 -7.15 -7.37 -22.31
C LEU A 282 -7.05 -8.11 -23.64
N LYS A 283 -7.43 -7.47 -24.74
CA LYS A 283 -7.28 -8.01 -26.10
C LYS A 283 -5.81 -8.18 -26.48
N LYS A 284 -4.97 -7.17 -26.22
CA LYS A 284 -3.55 -7.20 -26.58
C LYS A 284 -2.75 -8.21 -25.74
N SER A 285 -2.99 -8.26 -24.44
CA SER A 285 -2.22 -9.10 -23.51
C SER A 285 -2.70 -10.55 -23.47
N PHE A 286 -4.00 -10.80 -23.71
CA PHE A 286 -4.60 -12.13 -23.51
C PHE A 286 -5.46 -12.64 -24.67
N ASN A 287 -5.59 -11.88 -25.77
CA ASN A 287 -6.45 -12.20 -26.91
C ASN A 287 -7.94 -12.41 -26.54
N LEU A 288 -8.42 -11.68 -25.53
CA LEU A 288 -9.82 -11.69 -25.09
C LEU A 288 -10.62 -10.63 -25.86
N ASN A 289 -11.77 -11.00 -26.44
CA ASN A 289 -12.72 -10.07 -27.08
C ASN A 289 -13.95 -9.90 -26.18
N ILE A 290 -14.15 -8.70 -25.63
CA ILE A 290 -15.15 -8.37 -24.59
C ILE A 290 -15.84 -7.04 -24.90
#